data_AF-A0A642C5I2-F1
#
_entry.id   AF-A0A642C5I2-F1
#
_cell.length_a   1.000
_cell.length_b   1.000
_cell.length_c   1.000
_cell.angle_alpha   90.00
_cell.angle_beta   90.00
_cell.angle_gamma   90.00
#
_symmetry.space_group_name_H-M   'P 1'
#
loop_
_entity.id
_entity.type
_entity.pdbx_description
1 polymer ?
#
loop_
_entity_poly.entity_id
_entity_poly.type
_entity_poly.pdbx_seq_one_letter_code
_entity_poly.pdbx_strand_id
1 'polypeptide(L)'
;LYKMQKDYGKAFLTHNRIEDLRQNPDPNIINSLMSNAEKENDQALLTQLYELEGTYFLRMNNFEEAAKWFAKVPPSYSITHYDYDYETEKYIPVEILPNEFNGYSKISPLIFSNGFKRLFSVPADSQLTDTMYEQYPYLNQEHDKATLTAALMQLEKESQMMTEESARAAYMLANYYYNISPTGYYRNIPTYFRDNSYCWSAYGSYGSAVSNRIPDYSKEYNYRDFTQEYMTINNMENALALYEQAATYFTDREWKARALFMASSCTMDLYAQNWWDNWNNILDPDFKRSDEEKKVDSYFYQLTKSYSDTQFFKQAVHECKYFDYYVKNEF
;
A
#
# COMPACT_ATOMS: atom_id res chain seq x y z
N LEU A 1 -12.92 17.31 29.30
CA LEU A 1 -14.37 17.16 29.62
C LEU A 1 -15.12 16.38 28.55
N TYR A 2 -15.10 16.80 27.27
CA TYR A 2 -15.79 16.09 26.17
C TYR A 2 -15.38 14.61 26.02
N LYS A 3 -14.08 14.28 26.08
CA LYS A 3 -13.59 12.89 25.99
C LYS A 3 -14.14 11.99 27.11
N MET A 4 -14.25 12.52 28.34
CA MET A 4 -14.86 11.81 29.47
C MET A 4 -16.37 11.59 29.30
N GLN A 5 -17.04 12.47 28.56
CA GLN A 5 -18.45 12.36 28.19
C GLN A 5 -18.67 11.48 26.95
N LYS A 6 -17.60 10.90 26.38
CA LYS A 6 -17.61 10.13 25.14
C LYS A 6 -18.07 10.91 23.90
N ASP A 7 -17.98 12.25 23.95
CA ASP A 7 -18.14 13.10 22.77
C ASP A 7 -16.77 13.26 22.10
N TYR A 8 -16.32 12.18 21.46
CA TYR A 8 -14.97 12.05 20.91
C TYR A 8 -14.71 13.06 19.79
N GLY A 9 -15.71 13.33 18.95
CA GLY A 9 -15.62 14.30 17.87
C GLY A 9 -15.37 15.73 18.39
N LYS A 10 -16.15 16.21 19.37
CA LYS A 10 -15.88 17.54 19.96
C LYS A 10 -14.58 17.59 20.73
N ALA A 11 -14.22 16.51 21.42
CA ALA A 11 -12.94 16.42 22.10
C ALA A 11 -11.76 16.54 21.12
N PHE A 12 -11.86 15.89 19.96
CA PHE A 12 -10.88 15.93 18.90
C PHE A 12 -10.75 17.35 18.30
N LEU A 13 -11.88 17.96 17.93
CA LEU A 13 -11.95 19.32 17.36
C LEU A 13 -11.50 20.44 18.31
N THR A 14 -11.28 20.14 19.59
CA THR A 14 -10.71 21.11 20.55
C THR A 14 -9.23 21.40 20.24
N HIS A 15 -8.52 20.46 19.61
CA HIS A 15 -7.09 20.55 19.35
C HIS A 15 -6.70 20.33 17.89
N ASN A 16 -7.59 19.73 17.10
CA ASN A 16 -7.30 19.23 15.76
C ASN A 16 -8.34 19.71 14.75
N ARG A 17 -8.04 19.50 13.48
CA ARG A 17 -8.94 19.69 12.35
C ARG A 17 -9.35 18.34 11.77
N ILE A 18 -10.42 18.32 10.97
CA ILE A 18 -10.89 17.08 10.32
C ILE A 18 -9.78 16.47 9.45
N GLU A 19 -8.94 17.30 8.83
CA GLU A 19 -7.82 16.86 8.00
C GLU A 19 -6.79 16.02 8.77
N ASP A 20 -6.64 16.21 10.08
CA ASP A 20 -5.71 15.44 10.90
C ASP A 20 -6.13 13.96 10.99
N LEU A 21 -7.41 13.63 10.74
CA LEU A 21 -7.89 12.25 10.61
C LEU A 21 -7.38 11.54 9.34
N ARG A 22 -6.91 12.27 8.32
CA ARG A 22 -6.32 11.63 7.12
C ARG A 22 -5.09 10.81 7.49
N GLN A 23 -4.34 11.27 8.50
CA GLN A 23 -3.20 10.55 9.05
C GLN A 23 -3.66 9.32 9.86
N ASN A 24 -4.61 9.53 10.77
CA ASN A 24 -5.12 8.52 11.69
C ASN A 24 -6.65 8.46 11.65
N PRO A 25 -7.27 7.74 10.71
CA PRO A 25 -8.72 7.67 10.64
C PRO A 25 -9.23 6.78 11.78
N ASP A 26 -9.60 7.39 12.90
CA ASP A 26 -10.12 6.71 14.10
C ASP A 26 -11.65 6.59 14.02
N PRO A 27 -12.20 5.36 13.96
CA PRO A 27 -13.64 5.15 13.82
C PRO A 27 -14.47 5.74 14.96
N ASN A 28 -13.96 5.81 16.20
CA ASN A 28 -14.72 6.37 17.31
C ASN A 28 -14.88 7.89 17.16
N ILE A 29 -13.82 8.56 16.70
CA ILE A 29 -13.85 10.00 16.42
C ILE A 29 -14.74 10.26 15.21
N ILE A 30 -14.54 9.52 14.11
CA ILE A 30 -15.32 9.68 12.86
C ILE A 30 -16.82 9.47 13.12
N ASN A 31 -17.21 8.37 13.77
CA ASN A 31 -18.62 8.08 14.06
C ASN A 31 -19.25 9.14 14.99
N SER A 32 -18.48 9.67 15.95
CA SER A 32 -18.92 10.77 16.80
C SER A 32 -19.13 12.07 16.02
N LEU A 33 -18.25 12.38 15.06
CA LEU A 33 -18.39 13.55 14.19
C LEU A 33 -19.57 13.40 13.24
N MET A 34 -19.75 12.21 12.64
CA MET A 34 -20.86 11.92 11.75
C MET A 34 -22.21 12.10 12.46
N SER A 35 -22.34 11.57 13.68
CA SER A 35 -23.56 11.72 14.47
C SER A 35 -23.93 13.18 14.76
N ASN A 36 -22.95 14.09 14.79
CA ASN A 36 -23.19 15.52 14.94
C ASN A 36 -23.54 16.16 13.58
N ALA A 37 -22.79 15.84 12.52
CA ALA A 37 -23.03 16.33 11.17
C ALA A 37 -24.43 15.93 10.64
N GLU A 38 -24.92 14.73 10.96
CA GLU A 38 -26.28 14.27 10.63
C GLU A 38 -27.36 15.15 11.30
N LYS A 39 -27.17 15.54 12.57
CA LYS A 39 -28.11 16.41 13.30
C LYS A 39 -28.13 17.82 12.73
N GLU A 40 -26.99 18.28 12.24
CA GLU A 40 -26.80 19.60 11.64
C GLU A 40 -27.14 19.62 10.14
N ASN A 41 -27.40 18.45 9.55
CA ASN A 41 -27.60 18.25 8.11
C ASN A 41 -26.44 18.79 7.26
N ASP A 42 -25.21 18.65 7.75
CA ASP A 42 -23.99 19.05 7.04
C ASP A 42 -23.52 17.95 6.07
N GLN A 43 -24.05 17.98 4.85
CA GLN A 43 -23.75 16.99 3.82
C GLN A 43 -22.30 17.03 3.34
N ALA A 44 -21.65 18.20 3.40
CA ALA A 44 -20.25 18.33 2.97
C ALA A 44 -19.33 17.61 3.96
N LEU A 45 -19.53 17.85 5.26
CA LEU A 45 -18.80 17.16 6.31
C LEU A 45 -19.10 15.66 6.32
N LEU A 46 -20.36 15.24 6.13
CA LEU A 46 -20.71 13.82 6.05
C LEU A 46 -19.96 13.11 4.92
N THR A 47 -19.88 13.73 3.75
CA THR A 47 -19.15 13.17 2.61
C THR A 47 -17.68 12.95 2.94
N GLN A 48 -17.03 13.93 3.57
CA GLN A 48 -15.63 13.81 4.02
C GLN A 48 -15.44 12.70 5.04
N LEU A 49 -16.38 12.55 5.98
CA LEU A 49 -16.30 11.51 7.02
C LEU A 49 -16.56 10.10 6.46
N TYR A 50 -17.46 9.95 5.49
CA TYR A 50 -17.66 8.68 4.79
C TYR A 50 -16.41 8.24 4.03
N GLU A 51 -15.70 9.19 3.41
CA GLU A 51 -14.46 8.89 2.70
C GLU A 51 -13.32 8.49 3.64
N LEU A 52 -13.21 9.15 4.81
CA LEU A 52 -12.26 8.77 5.85
C LEU A 52 -12.54 7.38 6.43
N GLU A 53 -13.81 7.06 6.70
CA GLU A 53 -14.22 5.75 7.22
C GLU A 53 -13.97 4.65 6.18
N GLY A 54 -14.30 4.90 4.91
CA GLY A 54 -13.98 3.97 3.81
C GLY A 54 -12.49 3.73 3.68
N THR A 55 -11.68 4.79 3.79
CA THR A 55 -10.22 4.66 3.75
C THR A 55 -9.66 3.93 4.95
N TYR A 56 -10.22 4.11 6.15
CA TYR A 56 -9.86 3.29 7.31
C TYR A 56 -10.01 1.79 6.98
N PHE A 57 -11.18 1.37 6.51
CA PHE A 57 -11.42 -0.04 6.18
C PHE A 57 -10.56 -0.52 5.00
N LEU A 58 -10.30 0.32 4.00
CA LEU A 58 -9.38 0.01 2.91
C LEU A 58 -7.96 -0.28 3.43
N ARG A 59 -7.46 0.54 4.37
CA ARG A 59 -6.14 0.36 5.01
C ARG A 59 -6.09 -0.88 5.90
N MET A 60 -7.23 -1.32 6.43
CA MET A 60 -7.36 -2.57 7.20
C MET A 60 -7.63 -3.79 6.32
N ASN A 61 -7.59 -3.64 4.99
CA ASN A 61 -7.91 -4.67 4.00
C ASN A 61 -9.32 -5.27 4.17
N ASN A 62 -10.26 -4.50 4.72
CA ASN A 62 -11.66 -4.89 4.81
C ASN A 62 -12.43 -4.22 3.68
N PHE A 63 -12.32 -4.79 2.48
CA PHE A 63 -12.89 -4.19 1.27
C PHE A 63 -14.41 -4.17 1.28
N GLU A 64 -15.06 -5.12 1.96
CA GLU A 64 -16.53 -5.14 2.07
C GLU A 64 -17.04 -3.93 2.87
N GLU A 65 -16.43 -3.62 4.01
CA GLU A 65 -16.80 -2.41 4.78
C GLU A 65 -16.38 -1.14 4.06
N ALA A 66 -15.18 -1.11 3.45
CA ALA A 66 -14.74 0.04 2.67
C ALA A 66 -15.73 0.39 1.55
N ALA A 67 -16.25 -0.62 0.83
CA ALA A 67 -17.23 -0.43 -0.22
C ALA A 67 -18.54 0.19 0.28
N LYS A 68 -19.03 -0.22 1.46
CA LYS A 68 -20.25 0.35 2.08
C LYS A 68 -20.13 1.85 2.34
N TRP A 69 -18.94 2.30 2.73
CA TRP A 69 -18.66 3.71 2.99
C TRP A 69 -18.40 4.51 1.71
N PHE A 70 -17.57 3.98 0.82
CA PHE A 70 -17.29 4.65 -0.45
C PHE A 70 -18.53 4.77 -1.36
N ALA A 71 -19.53 3.89 -1.24
CA ALA A 71 -20.81 4.03 -1.92
C ALA A 71 -21.60 5.31 -1.55
N LYS A 72 -21.25 5.96 -0.43
CA LYS A 72 -21.85 7.23 0.01
C LYS A 72 -21.04 8.46 -0.42
N VAL A 73 -19.90 8.27 -1.08
CA VAL A 73 -19.00 9.34 -1.53
C VAL A 73 -19.26 9.59 -3.02
N PRO A 74 -19.52 10.84 -3.45
CA PRO A 74 -19.77 11.13 -4.86
C PRO A 74 -18.47 11.02 -5.67
N PRO A 75 -18.54 10.64 -6.96
CA PRO A 75 -17.36 10.55 -7.83
C PRO A 75 -16.59 11.88 -8.00
N SER A 76 -17.25 13.01 -7.73
CA SER A 76 -16.63 14.34 -7.78
C SER A 76 -15.87 14.73 -6.50
N TYR A 77 -15.83 13.85 -5.49
CA TYR A 77 -15.12 14.15 -4.25
C TYR A 77 -13.61 14.28 -4.51
N SER A 78 -13.01 15.27 -3.86
CA SER A 78 -11.57 15.51 -3.89
C SER A 78 -11.17 16.20 -2.60
N ILE A 79 -9.97 15.92 -2.11
CA ILE A 79 -9.41 16.68 -0.99
C ILE A 79 -8.77 17.98 -1.48
N THR A 80 -8.64 18.95 -0.59
CA THR A 80 -7.75 20.09 -0.78
C THR A 80 -6.41 19.79 -0.11
N HIS A 81 -5.32 19.94 -0.87
CA HIS A 81 -3.97 19.96 -0.34
C HIS A 81 -3.59 21.39 0.04
N TYR A 82 -2.76 21.53 1.07
CA TYR A 82 -2.28 22.81 1.52
C TYR A 82 -0.76 22.76 1.69
N ASP A 83 -0.07 23.79 1.18
CA ASP A 83 1.34 24.02 1.45
C ASP A 83 1.49 25.13 2.49
N TYR A 84 2.47 25.00 3.37
CA TYR A 84 2.81 26.07 4.30
C TYR A 84 3.67 27.10 3.58
N ASP A 85 3.11 28.29 3.40
CA ASP A 85 3.82 29.46 2.90
C ASP A 85 4.61 30.09 4.05
N TYR A 86 5.93 29.96 4.00
CA TYR A 86 6.86 30.52 4.98
C TYR A 86 6.94 32.05 4.95
N GLU A 87 6.54 32.70 3.85
CA GLU A 87 6.53 34.17 3.77
C GLU A 87 5.30 34.75 4.47
N THR A 88 4.14 34.10 4.31
CA THR A 88 2.89 34.57 4.91
C THR A 88 2.53 33.87 6.22
N GLU A 89 3.34 32.88 6.63
CA GLU A 89 3.13 31.99 7.77
C GLU A 89 1.75 31.31 7.77
N LYS A 90 1.24 30.98 6.57
CA LYS A 90 -0.11 30.44 6.36
C LYS A 90 -0.11 29.21 5.48
N TYR A 91 -1.11 28.36 5.70
CA TYR A 91 -1.40 27.28 4.78
C TYR A 91 -2.21 27.81 3.59
N ILE A 92 -1.70 27.63 2.38
CA ILE A 92 -2.35 28.03 1.13
C ILE A 92 -2.82 26.79 0.36
N PRO A 93 -4.03 26.80 -0.22
CA PRO A 93 -4.51 25.68 -1.01
C PRO A 93 -3.66 25.51 -2.26
N VAL A 94 -3.35 24.26 -2.58
CA VAL A 94 -2.54 23.89 -3.75
C VAL A 94 -3.46 23.30 -4.81
N GLU A 95 -3.26 23.73 -6.05
CA GLU A 95 -3.94 23.15 -7.21
C GLU A 95 -3.47 21.71 -7.41
N ILE A 96 -4.43 20.78 -7.41
CA ILE A 96 -4.22 19.39 -7.81
C ILE A 96 -4.39 19.34 -9.32
N LEU A 97 -3.37 18.88 -10.04
CA LEU A 97 -3.46 18.82 -11.49
C LEU A 97 -4.57 17.83 -11.93
N PRO A 98 -5.27 18.06 -13.04
CA PRO A 98 -6.43 17.25 -13.43
C PRO A 98 -6.20 15.74 -13.56
N ASN A 99 -4.95 15.32 -13.75
CA ASN A 99 -4.56 13.92 -13.93
C ASN A 99 -3.82 13.33 -12.71
N GLU A 100 -3.77 14.06 -11.60
CA GLU A 100 -3.12 13.61 -10.36
C GLU A 100 -4.15 13.06 -9.38
N PHE A 101 -3.72 12.09 -8.57
CA PHE A 101 -4.51 11.55 -7.47
C PHE A 101 -4.98 12.67 -6.54
N ASN A 102 -6.30 12.81 -6.42
CA ASN A 102 -6.93 13.93 -5.71
C ASN A 102 -7.42 13.55 -4.30
N GLY A 103 -6.84 12.49 -3.72
CA GLY A 103 -7.26 11.89 -2.46
C GLY A 103 -8.38 10.84 -2.58
N TYR A 104 -9.02 10.71 -3.75
CA TYR A 104 -10.11 9.75 -3.97
C TYR A 104 -10.13 9.12 -5.37
N SER A 105 -9.96 9.93 -6.42
CA SER A 105 -9.97 9.55 -7.83
C SER A 105 -8.59 9.71 -8.47
N LYS A 106 -8.47 9.35 -9.76
CA LYS A 106 -7.22 9.40 -10.56
C LYS A 106 -6.18 8.37 -10.12
N ILE A 107 -6.64 7.19 -9.71
CA ILE A 107 -5.79 6.06 -9.38
C ILE A 107 -5.48 5.31 -10.67
N SER A 108 -4.21 5.27 -11.05
CA SER A 108 -3.75 4.61 -12.27
C SER A 108 -3.93 3.08 -12.18
N PRO A 109 -4.31 2.40 -13.29
CA PRO A 109 -4.39 0.93 -13.33
C PRO A 109 -3.03 0.25 -13.11
N LEU A 110 -1.93 0.99 -13.28
CA LEU A 110 -0.58 0.53 -12.96
C LEU A 110 -0.39 0.16 -11.48
N ILE A 111 -1.34 0.49 -10.58
CA ILE A 111 -1.34 -0.04 -9.20
C ILE A 111 -1.38 -1.59 -9.17
N PHE A 112 -1.87 -2.22 -10.24
CA PHE A 112 -1.86 -3.68 -10.43
C PHE A 112 -0.67 -4.17 -11.28
N SER A 113 0.30 -3.31 -11.59
CA SER A 113 1.52 -3.64 -12.34
C SER A 113 2.72 -3.88 -11.43
N ASN A 114 3.83 -4.34 -11.99
CA ASN A 114 5.12 -4.49 -11.33
C ASN A 114 6.26 -4.07 -12.25
N GLY A 115 7.44 -3.97 -11.66
CA GLY A 115 8.67 -3.60 -12.35
C GLY A 115 9.91 -4.23 -11.75
N PHE A 116 11.02 -4.14 -12.49
CA PHE A 116 12.34 -4.55 -12.00
C PHE A 116 13.08 -3.42 -11.28
N LYS A 117 12.73 -2.16 -11.59
CA LYS A 117 13.39 -0.95 -11.11
C LYS A 117 12.48 -0.22 -10.14
N ARG A 118 13.10 0.43 -9.15
CA ARG A 118 12.42 1.18 -8.08
C ARG A 118 13.02 2.57 -7.96
N LEU A 119 12.76 3.43 -8.95
CA LEU A 119 13.10 4.85 -8.89
C LEU A 119 11.80 5.65 -8.73
N PHE A 120 11.50 6.14 -7.53
CA PHE A 120 10.22 6.80 -7.26
C PHE A 120 10.10 8.22 -7.82
N SER A 121 11.23 8.82 -8.24
CA SER A 121 11.30 10.18 -8.77
C SER A 121 11.01 10.30 -10.27
N VAL A 122 10.60 9.21 -10.93
CA VAL A 122 10.26 9.20 -12.35
C VAL A 122 8.77 8.81 -12.57
N PRO A 123 8.24 8.91 -13.79
CA PRO A 123 6.89 8.42 -14.06
C PRO A 123 6.72 6.92 -13.80
N ALA A 124 5.56 6.53 -13.25
CA ALA A 124 5.28 5.14 -12.86
C ALA A 124 5.33 4.16 -14.04
N ASP A 125 4.86 4.56 -15.22
CA ASP A 125 4.89 3.77 -16.46
C ASP A 125 6.32 3.41 -16.92
N SER A 126 7.32 4.22 -16.54
CA SER A 126 8.73 3.93 -16.83
C SER A 126 9.32 2.84 -15.92
N GLN A 127 8.68 2.57 -14.77
CA GLN A 127 9.16 1.63 -13.76
C GLN A 127 8.30 0.37 -13.72
N LEU A 128 6.99 0.51 -13.81
CA LEU A 128 5.98 -0.53 -13.74
C LEU A 128 5.62 -0.99 -15.15
N THR A 129 6.46 -1.85 -15.70
CA THR A 129 6.38 -2.28 -17.10
C THR A 129 5.59 -3.57 -17.31
N ASP A 130 5.17 -4.25 -16.23
CA ASP A 130 4.37 -5.46 -16.36
C ASP A 130 2.91 -5.13 -16.71
N THR A 131 2.48 -5.48 -17.91
CA THR A 131 1.13 -5.19 -18.42
C THR A 131 0.15 -6.34 -18.20
N MET A 132 0.49 -7.35 -17.39
CA MET A 132 -0.38 -8.51 -17.18
C MET A 132 -1.79 -8.16 -16.64
N TYR A 133 -1.98 -6.99 -16.01
CA TYR A 133 -3.29 -6.53 -15.56
C TYR A 133 -4.24 -6.15 -16.71
N GLU A 134 -3.72 -5.85 -17.90
CA GLU A 134 -4.52 -5.41 -19.06
C GLU A 134 -5.52 -6.47 -19.55
N GLN A 135 -5.27 -7.74 -19.23
CA GLN A 135 -6.20 -8.85 -19.53
C GLN A 135 -7.50 -8.78 -18.71
N TYR A 136 -7.55 -7.94 -17.67
CA TYR A 136 -8.71 -7.71 -16.83
C TYR A 136 -9.32 -6.33 -17.12
N PRO A 137 -10.41 -6.24 -17.90
CA PRO A 137 -11.02 -4.94 -18.25
C PRO A 137 -11.42 -4.10 -17.03
N TYR A 138 -11.80 -4.76 -15.92
CA TYR A 138 -12.17 -4.07 -14.69
C TYR A 138 -10.98 -3.48 -13.92
N LEU A 139 -9.75 -3.95 -14.20
CA LEU A 139 -8.50 -3.39 -13.67
C LEU A 139 -7.87 -2.35 -14.61
N ASN A 140 -8.07 -2.52 -15.92
CA ASN A 140 -7.43 -1.69 -16.95
C ASN A 140 -8.20 -0.38 -17.20
N GLN A 141 -8.42 0.37 -16.14
CA GLN A 141 -9.09 1.68 -16.18
C GLN A 141 -8.57 2.56 -15.06
N GLU A 142 -8.75 3.87 -15.21
CA GLU A 142 -8.55 4.79 -14.10
C GLU A 142 -9.62 4.52 -13.02
N HIS A 143 -9.16 4.46 -11.77
CA HIS A 143 -10.00 4.16 -10.62
C HIS A 143 -10.20 5.38 -9.72
N ASP A 144 -11.33 5.39 -9.04
CA ASP A 144 -11.50 6.01 -7.73
C ASP A 144 -11.45 4.94 -6.63
N LYS A 145 -11.46 5.35 -5.35
CA LYS A 145 -11.41 4.39 -4.25
C LYS A 145 -12.61 3.43 -4.23
N ALA A 146 -13.79 3.84 -4.70
CA ALA A 146 -14.95 2.96 -4.78
C ALA A 146 -14.76 1.83 -5.81
N THR A 147 -14.39 2.20 -7.03
CA THR A 147 -14.15 1.26 -8.13
C THR A 147 -12.90 0.41 -7.89
N LEU A 148 -11.84 0.97 -7.29
CA LEU A 148 -10.68 0.22 -6.82
C LEU A 148 -11.10 -0.84 -5.80
N THR A 149 -11.89 -0.46 -4.79
CA THR A 149 -12.35 -1.40 -3.76
C THR A 149 -13.20 -2.52 -4.36
N ALA A 150 -14.08 -2.20 -5.32
CA ALA A 150 -14.85 -3.22 -6.03
C ALA A 150 -13.96 -4.18 -6.83
N ALA A 151 -12.92 -3.67 -7.50
CA ALA A 151 -11.94 -4.49 -8.21
C ALA A 151 -11.16 -5.42 -7.25
N LEU A 152 -10.77 -4.91 -6.09
CA LEU A 152 -10.07 -5.69 -5.06
C LEU A 152 -10.94 -6.81 -4.49
N MET A 153 -12.22 -6.53 -4.20
CA MET A 153 -13.19 -7.57 -3.78
C MET A 153 -13.35 -8.67 -4.84
N GLN A 154 -13.36 -8.28 -6.12
CA GLN A 154 -13.44 -9.24 -7.22
C GLN A 154 -12.18 -10.11 -7.28
N LEU A 155 -10.99 -9.52 -7.18
CA LEU A 155 -9.72 -10.26 -7.13
C LEU A 155 -9.63 -11.19 -5.91
N GLU A 156 -10.09 -10.76 -4.73
CA GLU A 156 -10.14 -11.60 -3.53
C GLU A 156 -11.02 -12.83 -3.76
N LYS A 157 -12.18 -12.65 -4.40
CA LYS A 157 -13.06 -13.79 -4.73
C LYS A 157 -12.44 -14.70 -5.78
N GLU A 158 -11.87 -14.15 -6.85
CA GLU A 158 -11.29 -14.91 -7.95
C GLU A 158 -10.04 -15.70 -7.51
N SER A 159 -9.27 -15.19 -6.55
CA SER A 159 -8.04 -15.82 -6.07
C SER A 159 -8.26 -17.08 -5.23
N GLN A 160 -9.48 -17.39 -4.77
CA GLN A 160 -9.74 -18.49 -3.83
C GLN A 160 -9.81 -19.89 -4.46
N MET A 161 -9.88 -20.00 -5.80
CA MET A 161 -10.26 -21.27 -6.46
C MET A 161 -9.13 -22.29 -6.63
N MET A 162 -7.89 -22.00 -6.22
CA MET A 162 -6.73 -22.93 -6.33
C MET A 162 -6.49 -23.46 -7.77
N THR A 163 -6.82 -22.66 -8.78
CA THR A 163 -6.56 -22.90 -10.22
C THR A 163 -5.54 -21.91 -10.79
N GLU A 164 -5.12 -22.09 -12.04
CA GLU A 164 -4.25 -21.12 -12.72
C GLU A 164 -4.93 -19.76 -12.89
N GLU A 165 -6.23 -19.72 -13.21
CA GLU A 165 -6.98 -18.46 -13.28
C GLU A 165 -7.01 -17.75 -11.92
N SER A 166 -7.18 -18.51 -10.83
CA SER A 166 -7.11 -17.96 -9.48
C SER A 166 -5.70 -17.46 -9.13
N ALA A 167 -4.65 -18.11 -9.66
CA ALA A 167 -3.26 -17.67 -9.48
C ALA A 167 -3.02 -16.31 -10.15
N ARG A 168 -3.62 -16.07 -11.32
CA ARG A 168 -3.54 -14.76 -12.00
C ARG A 168 -4.22 -13.67 -11.18
N ALA A 169 -5.39 -13.95 -10.61
CA ALA A 169 -6.07 -13.01 -9.71
C ALA A 169 -5.26 -12.76 -8.43
N ALA A 170 -4.71 -13.82 -7.82
CA ALA A 170 -3.82 -13.71 -6.66
C ALA A 170 -2.60 -12.84 -6.98
N TYR A 171 -2.00 -13.00 -8.16
CA TYR A 171 -0.88 -12.16 -8.61
C TYR A 171 -1.28 -10.69 -8.74
N MET A 172 -2.42 -10.37 -9.37
CA MET A 172 -2.88 -8.97 -9.46
C MET A 172 -3.15 -8.35 -8.08
N LEU A 173 -3.76 -9.11 -7.17
CA LEU A 173 -3.99 -8.67 -5.79
C LEU A 173 -2.67 -8.47 -5.03
N ALA A 174 -1.68 -9.34 -5.26
CA ALA A 174 -0.34 -9.19 -4.71
C ALA A 174 0.35 -7.92 -5.23
N ASN A 175 0.19 -7.58 -6.51
CA ASN A 175 0.73 -6.35 -7.10
C ASN A 175 0.15 -5.12 -6.41
N TYR A 176 -1.16 -5.10 -6.16
CA TYR A 176 -1.79 -4.03 -5.38
C TYR A 176 -1.14 -3.89 -3.99
N TYR A 177 -1.09 -4.99 -3.22
CA TYR A 177 -0.54 -4.96 -1.88
C TYR A 177 0.93 -4.54 -1.85
N TYR A 178 1.72 -5.01 -2.83
CA TYR A 178 3.11 -4.60 -3.01
C TYR A 178 3.20 -3.10 -3.27
N ASN A 179 2.41 -2.57 -4.20
CA ASN A 179 2.48 -1.17 -4.62
C ASN A 179 2.04 -0.17 -3.56
N ILE A 180 1.20 -0.57 -2.60
CA ILE A 180 0.81 0.29 -1.47
C ILE A 180 1.67 0.08 -0.21
N SER A 181 2.61 -0.86 -0.24
CA SER A 181 3.54 -1.16 0.86
C SER A 181 4.69 -0.14 0.95
N PRO A 182 5.53 -0.16 2.02
CA PRO A 182 6.64 0.78 2.23
C PRO A 182 7.62 0.95 1.06
N THR A 183 7.73 -0.03 0.17
CA THR A 183 8.64 -0.02 -1.00
C THR A 183 7.90 0.03 -2.35
N GLY A 184 6.59 0.20 -2.32
CA GLY A 184 5.73 0.27 -3.50
C GLY A 184 5.66 1.67 -4.14
N TYR A 185 5.16 1.74 -5.37
CA TYR A 185 5.06 2.99 -6.14
C TYR A 185 3.84 3.86 -5.78
N TYR A 186 2.77 3.24 -5.27
CA TYR A 186 1.46 3.84 -5.02
C TYR A 186 1.17 3.98 -3.52
N ARG A 187 2.22 4.21 -2.73
CA ARG A 187 2.16 4.43 -1.27
C ARG A 187 1.18 5.52 -0.87
N ASN A 188 1.07 6.56 -1.69
CA ASN A 188 0.25 7.73 -1.45
C ASN A 188 -1.25 7.45 -1.47
N ILE A 189 -1.69 6.40 -2.18
CA ILE A 189 -3.11 6.07 -2.36
C ILE A 189 -3.81 5.80 -1.03
N PRO A 190 -3.29 4.93 -0.13
CA PRO A 190 -3.87 4.80 1.20
C PRO A 190 -3.59 6.00 2.12
N THR A 191 -2.47 6.71 1.99
CA THR A 191 -1.99 7.70 2.99
C THR A 191 -2.34 9.16 2.70
N TYR A 192 -3.09 9.44 1.63
CA TYR A 192 -3.47 10.81 1.20
C TYR A 192 -2.27 11.74 0.93
N PHE A 193 -1.07 11.18 0.73
CA PHE A 193 0.07 11.98 0.32
C PHE A 193 -0.11 12.45 -1.12
N ARG A 194 0.43 13.62 -1.43
CA ARG A 194 0.36 14.21 -2.77
C ARG A 194 1.15 13.38 -3.78
N ASP A 195 2.28 12.84 -3.35
CA ASP A 195 3.19 12.05 -4.15
C ASP A 195 3.54 10.74 -3.43
N ASN A 196 4.27 9.88 -4.12
CA ASN A 196 4.78 8.63 -3.55
C ASN A 196 6.00 8.83 -2.65
N SER A 197 6.23 10.01 -2.05
CA SER A 197 7.37 10.21 -1.15
C SER A 197 7.29 9.27 0.05
N TYR A 198 8.46 8.80 0.51
CA TYR A 198 8.54 7.89 1.64
C TYR A 198 8.41 8.63 2.96
N CYS A 199 7.32 8.35 3.69
CA CYS A 199 7.09 8.84 5.04
C CYS A 199 7.37 7.73 6.04
N TRP A 200 8.56 7.76 6.64
CA TRP A 200 8.97 6.79 7.66
C TRP A 200 7.91 6.57 8.74
N SER A 201 7.27 7.64 9.21
CA SER A 201 6.26 7.56 10.27
C SER A 201 5.03 6.72 9.85
N ALA A 202 4.60 6.79 8.58
CA ALA A 202 3.43 6.06 8.08
C ALA A 202 3.70 4.60 7.71
N TYR A 203 4.97 4.22 7.53
CA TYR A 203 5.37 2.89 7.05
C TYR A 203 6.20 2.10 8.07
N GLY A 204 6.57 2.71 9.19
CA GLY A 204 7.53 2.15 10.14
C GLY A 204 8.94 2.14 9.57
N SER A 205 9.85 1.45 10.28
CA SER A 205 11.23 1.32 9.81
C SER A 205 11.29 0.50 8.52
N TYR A 206 12.09 0.94 7.55
CA TYR A 206 12.42 0.13 6.38
C TYR A 206 12.93 -1.24 6.83
N GLY A 207 12.32 -2.33 6.33
CA GLY A 207 12.68 -3.69 6.73
C GLY A 207 12.14 -4.15 8.09
N SER A 208 11.13 -3.48 8.63
CA SER A 208 10.37 -3.98 9.80
C SER A 208 8.99 -4.50 9.38
N ALA A 209 8.73 -5.77 9.66
CA ALA A 209 7.41 -6.38 9.53
C ALA A 209 6.49 -5.84 10.65
N VAL A 210 5.90 -4.67 10.41
CA VAL A 210 4.94 -4.05 11.34
C VAL A 210 3.55 -4.19 10.76
N SER A 211 2.67 -4.93 11.43
CA SER A 211 1.27 -5.07 11.01
C SER A 211 0.55 -3.72 10.99
N ASN A 212 -0.49 -3.60 10.15
CA ASN A 212 -1.31 -2.41 10.09
C ASN A 212 -1.88 -2.07 11.47
N ARG A 213 -1.64 -0.85 11.94
CA ARG A 213 -2.09 -0.41 13.27
C ARG A 213 -2.44 1.07 13.28
N ILE A 214 -3.43 1.42 14.08
CA ILE A 214 -3.76 2.80 14.43
C ILE A 214 -3.13 3.12 15.78
N PRO A 215 -2.58 4.31 15.98
CA PRO A 215 -2.19 4.78 17.32
C PRO A 215 -3.36 4.74 18.30
N ASP A 216 -3.14 4.17 19.49
CA ASP A 216 -4.19 4.05 20.51
C ASP A 216 -4.24 5.29 21.41
N TYR A 217 -5.14 6.21 21.06
CA TYR A 217 -5.39 7.42 21.85
C TYR A 217 -6.37 7.19 23.02
N SER A 218 -6.86 5.97 23.29
CA SER A 218 -7.89 5.73 24.30
C SER A 218 -7.46 6.09 25.72
N LYS A 219 -6.16 5.97 26.01
CA LYS A 219 -5.57 6.23 27.33
C LYS A 219 -5.14 7.67 27.54
N GLU A 220 -5.06 8.47 26.49
CA GLU A 220 -4.65 9.87 26.60
C GLU A 220 -5.73 10.75 27.24
N TYR A 221 -5.33 11.82 27.91
CA TYR A 221 -6.28 12.74 28.53
C TYR A 221 -7.10 13.55 27.48
N ASN A 222 -6.47 13.91 26.36
CA ASN A 222 -7.08 14.64 25.26
C ASN A 222 -6.58 14.08 23.91
N TYR A 223 -6.65 14.87 22.85
CA TYR A 223 -6.15 14.53 21.51
C TYR A 223 -5.13 15.57 21.03
N ARG A 224 -4.45 16.28 21.93
CA ARG A 224 -3.51 17.36 21.55
C ARG A 224 -2.37 16.85 20.67
N ASP A 225 -1.93 15.62 20.92
CA ASP A 225 -0.78 15.00 20.27
C ASP A 225 -1.18 13.99 19.18
N PHE A 226 -2.40 14.13 18.65
CA PHE A 226 -3.00 13.20 17.69
C PHE A 226 -2.22 13.04 16.38
N THR A 227 -1.42 14.04 16.00
CA THR A 227 -0.61 14.01 14.77
C THR A 227 0.84 13.59 15.02
N GLN A 228 1.22 13.28 16.26
CA GLN A 228 2.59 12.84 16.58
C GLN A 228 2.90 11.43 16.06
N GLU A 229 1.91 10.55 16.02
CA GLU A 229 2.04 9.18 15.50
C GLU A 229 1.18 8.99 14.25
N TYR A 230 1.61 8.14 13.34
CA TYR A 230 0.87 7.83 12.10
C TYR A 230 0.33 6.40 12.16
N MET A 231 -0.82 6.18 11.52
CA MET A 231 -1.28 4.85 11.18
C MET A 231 -0.19 4.16 10.36
N THR A 232 0.26 3.01 10.82
CA THR A 232 1.23 2.21 10.09
C THR A 232 0.50 1.33 9.09
N ILE A 233 0.96 1.32 7.84
CA ILE A 233 0.43 0.45 6.78
C ILE A 233 1.58 -0.34 6.17
N ASN A 234 1.55 -1.65 6.30
CA ASN A 234 2.47 -2.55 5.65
C ASN A 234 1.75 -3.84 5.24
N ASN A 235 1.49 -3.96 3.94
CA ASN A 235 0.83 -5.13 3.34
C ASN A 235 1.81 -6.06 2.63
N MET A 236 3.12 -5.95 2.92
CA MET A 236 4.14 -6.73 2.23
C MET A 236 4.00 -8.23 2.50
N GLU A 237 3.61 -8.63 3.72
CA GLU A 237 3.33 -10.03 4.05
C GLU A 237 2.12 -10.58 3.25
N ASN A 238 1.08 -9.76 3.06
CA ASN A 238 -0.08 -10.12 2.23
C ASN A 238 0.33 -10.31 0.77
N ALA A 239 1.16 -9.40 0.24
CA ALA A 239 1.71 -9.53 -1.11
C ALA A 239 2.54 -10.81 -1.26
N LEU A 240 3.45 -11.08 -0.33
CA LEU A 240 4.28 -12.29 -0.32
C LEU A 240 3.44 -13.57 -0.34
N ALA A 241 2.47 -13.68 0.56
CA ALA A 241 1.59 -14.85 0.66
C ALA A 241 0.84 -15.10 -0.66
N LEU A 242 0.35 -14.06 -1.31
CA LEU A 242 -0.35 -14.17 -2.59
C LEU A 242 0.58 -14.48 -3.77
N TYR A 243 1.82 -13.95 -3.80
CA TYR A 243 2.81 -14.36 -4.80
C TYR A 243 3.22 -15.82 -4.63
N GLU A 244 3.38 -16.30 -3.40
CA GLU A 244 3.66 -17.72 -3.10
C GLU A 244 2.50 -18.62 -3.53
N GLN A 245 1.26 -18.21 -3.24
CA GLN A 245 0.07 -18.88 -3.74
C GLN A 245 0.06 -18.91 -5.27
N ALA A 246 0.26 -17.77 -5.92
CA ALA A 246 0.29 -17.69 -7.38
C ALA A 246 1.36 -18.60 -7.98
N ALA A 247 2.59 -18.56 -7.45
CA ALA A 247 3.69 -19.43 -7.87
C ALA A 247 3.37 -20.92 -7.67
N THR A 248 2.59 -21.28 -6.65
CA THR A 248 2.18 -22.67 -6.41
C THR A 248 1.29 -23.19 -7.55
N TYR A 249 0.33 -22.38 -8.00
CA TYR A 249 -0.72 -22.80 -8.94
C TYR A 249 -0.46 -22.42 -10.40
N PHE A 250 0.52 -21.57 -10.70
CA PHE A 250 0.92 -21.33 -12.09
C PHE A 250 1.51 -22.57 -12.74
N THR A 251 0.94 -22.98 -13.88
CA THR A 251 1.54 -23.98 -14.77
C THR A 251 2.38 -23.32 -15.86
N ASP A 252 1.99 -22.13 -16.30
CA ASP A 252 2.77 -21.32 -17.21
C ASP A 252 4.10 -20.85 -16.57
N ARG A 253 5.20 -21.10 -17.28
CA ARG A 253 6.57 -20.85 -16.80
C ARG A 253 6.88 -19.36 -16.70
N GLU A 254 6.33 -18.55 -17.60
CA GLU A 254 6.51 -17.10 -17.63
C GLU A 254 5.83 -16.45 -16.41
N TRP A 255 4.61 -16.88 -16.10
CA TRP A 255 3.88 -16.44 -14.91
C TRP A 255 4.53 -16.89 -13.60
N LYS A 256 4.98 -18.14 -13.55
CA LYS A 256 5.68 -18.66 -12.36
C LYS A 256 7.00 -17.92 -12.10
N ALA A 257 7.75 -17.60 -13.15
CA ALA A 257 8.97 -16.80 -13.04
C ALA A 257 8.69 -15.39 -12.47
N ARG A 258 7.62 -14.73 -12.93
CA ARG A 258 7.15 -13.43 -12.39
C ARG A 258 6.83 -13.51 -10.91
N ALA A 259 6.02 -14.49 -10.51
CA ALA A 259 5.61 -14.66 -9.12
C ALA A 259 6.79 -14.93 -8.18
N LEU A 260 7.74 -15.79 -8.59
CA LEU A 260 8.94 -16.09 -7.80
C LEU A 260 9.84 -14.86 -7.63
N PHE A 261 10.00 -14.05 -8.68
CA PHE A 261 10.79 -12.81 -8.60
C PHE A 261 10.16 -11.80 -7.63
N MET A 262 8.83 -11.65 -7.68
CA MET A 262 8.13 -10.75 -6.76
C MET A 262 8.10 -11.29 -5.33
N ALA A 263 7.95 -12.61 -5.13
CA ALA A 263 8.08 -13.23 -3.80
C ALA A 263 9.48 -12.97 -3.21
N SER A 264 10.55 -13.11 -4.01
CA SER A 264 11.89 -12.69 -3.61
C SER A 264 11.91 -11.22 -3.21
N SER A 265 11.37 -10.33 -4.04
CA SER A 265 11.37 -8.88 -3.78
C SER A 265 10.66 -8.51 -2.47
N CYS A 266 9.48 -9.08 -2.22
CA CYS A 266 8.77 -8.90 -0.95
C CYS A 266 9.60 -9.38 0.24
N THR A 267 10.19 -10.57 0.12
CA THR A 267 11.01 -11.16 1.19
C THR A 267 12.22 -10.27 1.49
N MET A 268 12.92 -9.78 0.47
CA MET A 268 14.03 -8.83 0.67
C MET A 268 13.56 -7.58 1.41
N ASP A 269 12.46 -6.97 0.98
CA ASP A 269 11.97 -5.73 1.55
C ASP A 269 11.48 -5.91 3.01
N LEU A 270 10.92 -7.08 3.35
CA LEU A 270 10.51 -7.43 4.71
C LEU A 270 11.69 -7.58 5.68
N TYR A 271 12.81 -8.11 5.20
CA TYR A 271 13.96 -8.47 6.06
C TYR A 271 15.20 -7.62 5.80
N ALA A 272 15.09 -6.56 5.00
CA ALA A 272 16.22 -5.71 4.68
C ALA A 272 16.85 -5.07 5.93
N GLN A 273 16.10 -4.81 6.99
CA GLN A 273 16.68 -4.25 8.22
C GLN A 273 17.67 -5.23 8.85
N ASN A 274 17.33 -6.52 8.89
CA ASN A 274 18.24 -7.56 9.33
C ASN A 274 19.50 -7.60 8.46
N TRP A 275 19.37 -7.37 7.15
CA TRP A 275 20.53 -7.32 6.24
C TRP A 275 21.45 -6.13 6.51
N TRP A 276 20.87 -4.96 6.78
CA TRP A 276 21.62 -3.76 7.11
C TRP A 276 22.31 -3.89 8.47
N ASP A 277 21.60 -4.38 9.48
CA ASP A 277 22.13 -4.59 10.82
C ASP A 277 23.22 -5.67 10.83
N ASN A 278 23.11 -6.67 9.95
CA ASN A 278 24.09 -7.73 9.78
C ASN A 278 25.11 -7.47 8.66
N TRP A 279 25.10 -6.30 8.01
CA TRP A 279 25.94 -6.04 6.82
C TRP A 279 27.43 -6.30 7.11
N ASN A 280 27.88 -5.92 8.30
CA ASN A 280 29.27 -6.14 8.74
C ASN A 280 29.58 -7.61 9.07
N ASN A 281 28.55 -8.40 9.37
CA ASN A 281 28.66 -9.83 9.70
C ASN A 281 28.50 -10.74 8.47
N ILE A 282 28.00 -10.23 7.32
CA ILE A 282 27.87 -11.01 6.08
C ILE A 282 29.22 -11.52 5.57
N LEU A 283 30.33 -10.87 5.93
CA LEU A 283 31.69 -11.30 5.61
C LEU A 283 32.27 -12.28 6.64
N ASP A 284 31.59 -12.52 7.77
CA ASP A 284 31.99 -13.50 8.77
C ASP A 284 31.55 -14.91 8.33
N PRO A 285 32.49 -15.83 8.08
CA PRO A 285 32.17 -17.20 7.64
C PRO A 285 31.37 -18.01 8.68
N ASP A 286 31.32 -17.59 9.94
CA ASP A 286 30.54 -18.22 11.00
C ASP A 286 29.14 -17.59 11.18
N PHE A 287 28.83 -16.51 10.44
CA PHE A 287 27.52 -15.86 10.47
C PHE A 287 26.44 -16.76 9.86
N LYS A 288 25.48 -17.15 10.69
CA LYS A 288 24.33 -17.95 10.24
C LYS A 288 23.20 -17.03 9.80
N ARG A 289 22.94 -17.01 8.49
CA ARG A 289 21.74 -16.38 7.92
C ARG A 289 20.47 -16.91 8.60
N SER A 290 19.50 -16.02 8.82
CA SER A 290 18.17 -16.38 9.33
C SER A 290 17.42 -17.26 8.32
N ASP A 291 16.38 -17.97 8.75
CA ASP A 291 15.62 -18.83 7.86
C ASP A 291 14.83 -18.02 6.81
N GLU A 292 14.50 -16.78 7.13
CA GLU A 292 13.87 -15.81 6.24
C GLU A 292 14.83 -15.33 5.14
N GLU A 293 16.11 -15.08 5.48
CA GLU A 293 17.15 -14.73 4.50
C GLU A 293 17.39 -15.90 3.53
N LYS A 294 17.41 -17.14 4.04
CA LYS A 294 17.47 -18.35 3.19
C LYS A 294 16.25 -18.49 2.28
N LYS A 295 15.10 -17.92 2.66
CA LYS A 295 13.88 -17.94 1.84
C LYS A 295 14.05 -17.10 0.58
N VAL A 296 14.69 -15.92 0.66
CA VAL A 296 15.06 -15.10 -0.52
C VAL A 296 15.91 -15.92 -1.48
N ASP A 297 16.97 -16.54 -0.95
CA ASP A 297 17.90 -17.35 -1.73
C ASP A 297 17.15 -18.51 -2.40
N SER A 298 16.15 -19.09 -1.73
CA SER A 298 15.35 -20.19 -2.26
C SER A 298 14.51 -19.81 -3.49
N TYR A 299 13.95 -18.60 -3.54
CA TYR A 299 13.15 -18.14 -4.68
C TYR A 299 14.03 -17.79 -5.88
N PHE A 300 15.11 -17.03 -5.67
CA PHE A 300 16.06 -16.74 -6.75
C PHE A 300 16.79 -17.98 -7.25
N TYR A 301 17.09 -18.95 -6.38
CA TYR A 301 17.61 -20.25 -6.78
C TYR A 301 16.62 -21.01 -7.67
N GLN A 302 15.34 -21.09 -7.25
CA GLN A 302 14.30 -21.73 -8.05
C GLN A 302 14.12 -21.05 -9.41
N LEU A 303 14.09 -19.72 -9.43
CA LEU A 303 13.99 -18.89 -10.62
C LEU A 303 15.16 -19.17 -11.59
N THR A 304 16.39 -19.24 -11.08
CA THR A 304 17.60 -19.50 -11.87
C THR A 304 17.66 -20.94 -12.39
N LYS A 305 17.44 -21.92 -11.52
CA LYS A 305 17.57 -23.33 -11.85
C LYS A 305 16.47 -23.82 -12.79
N SER A 306 15.24 -23.35 -12.58
CA SER A 306 14.06 -23.95 -13.21
C SER A 306 13.41 -23.07 -14.27
N TYR A 307 13.80 -21.80 -14.41
CA TYR A 307 13.13 -20.83 -15.29
C TYR A 307 14.08 -19.90 -16.06
N SER A 308 15.38 -20.22 -16.14
CA SER A 308 16.37 -19.39 -16.83
C SER A 308 16.19 -19.26 -18.35
N ASP A 309 15.40 -20.15 -18.94
CA ASP A 309 14.96 -20.13 -20.34
C ASP A 309 13.89 -19.06 -20.63
N THR A 310 13.11 -18.66 -19.63
CA THR A 310 12.00 -17.71 -19.77
C THR A 310 12.49 -16.32 -20.23
N GLN A 311 11.65 -15.62 -20.98
CA GLN A 311 11.89 -14.22 -21.36
C GLN A 311 11.91 -13.32 -20.14
N PHE A 312 10.99 -13.54 -19.19
CA PHE A 312 10.97 -12.80 -17.95
C PHE A 312 12.30 -12.91 -17.19
N PHE A 313 12.85 -14.11 -17.03
CA PHE A 313 14.15 -14.29 -16.37
C PHE A 313 15.26 -13.48 -17.04
N LYS A 314 15.37 -13.57 -18.37
CA LYS A 314 16.39 -12.86 -19.15
C LYS A 314 16.28 -11.35 -18.96
N GLN A 315 15.06 -10.83 -18.95
CA GLN A 315 14.79 -9.43 -18.70
C GLN A 315 15.12 -9.05 -17.25
N ALA A 316 14.74 -9.87 -16.26
CA ALA A 316 15.04 -9.63 -14.86
C ALA A 316 16.56 -9.54 -14.60
N VAL A 317 17.35 -10.43 -15.19
CA VAL A 317 18.83 -10.39 -15.11
C VAL A 317 19.38 -9.13 -15.77
N HIS A 318 18.81 -8.69 -16.88
CA HIS A 318 19.26 -7.47 -17.56
C HIS A 318 18.99 -6.21 -16.72
N GLU A 319 17.77 -6.11 -16.18
CA GLU A 319 17.22 -4.90 -15.56
C GLU A 319 17.53 -4.78 -14.06
N CYS A 320 17.61 -5.90 -13.33
CA CYS A 320 17.84 -5.91 -11.88
C CYS A 320 19.28 -6.33 -11.58
N LYS A 321 20.15 -5.35 -11.28
CA LYS A 321 21.56 -5.61 -10.95
C LYS A 321 21.76 -6.46 -9.70
N TYR A 322 20.83 -6.39 -8.76
CA TYR A 322 20.85 -7.25 -7.58
C TYR A 322 20.62 -8.71 -7.96
N PHE A 323 19.62 -8.99 -8.80
CA PHE A 323 19.34 -10.34 -9.26
C PHE A 323 20.46 -10.88 -10.18
N ASP A 324 21.02 -10.04 -11.06
CA ASP A 324 22.20 -10.35 -11.87
C ASP A 324 23.41 -10.77 -11.01
N TYR A 325 23.63 -10.11 -9.87
CA TYR A 325 24.69 -10.49 -8.93
C TYR A 325 24.49 -11.92 -8.39
N TYR A 326 23.29 -12.27 -7.94
CA TYR A 326 22.97 -13.60 -7.43
C TYR A 326 23.19 -14.68 -8.49
N VAL A 327 22.72 -14.46 -9.71
CA VAL A 327 22.86 -15.39 -10.83
C VAL A 327 24.33 -15.63 -11.21
N LYS A 328 25.23 -14.67 -10.97
CA LYS A 328 26.66 -14.79 -11.34
C LYS A 328 27.55 -15.34 -10.23
N ASN A 329 27.18 -15.12 -8.97
CA ASN A 329 28.10 -15.33 -7.84
C ASN A 329 27.58 -16.35 -6.81
N GLU A 330 26.27 -16.56 -6.72
CA GLU A 330 25.66 -17.42 -5.68
C GLU A 330 25.14 -18.75 -6.25
N PHE A 331 24.92 -18.83 -7.56
CA PHE A 331 24.39 -19.99 -8.30
C PHE A 331 25.21 -20.25 -9.56
#